data_AF-A0A979EHB7-F1
#
_entry.id   AF-A0A979EHB7-F1
#
_cell.length_a   1.000
_cell.length_b   1.000
_cell.length_c   1.000
_cell.angle_alpha   90.00
_cell.angle_beta   90.00
_cell.angle_gamma   90.00
#
_symmetry.space_group_name_H-M   'P 1'
#
loop_
_entity.id
_entity.type
_entity.pdbx_description
1 polymer ?
#
loop_
_entity_poly.entity_id
_entity_poly.type
_entity_poly.pdbx_seq_one_letter_code
_entity_poly.pdbx_strand_id
1 'polypeptide(L)'
;MMPHVQHLNGAVTKNLFLKDKKKKSLWLVSVRHDRQVNLNDLAKKLGVGSGNLRFADEAAMLEKLRVGQGCATALALFCDKDRSVRFILDSDLADGGHERVYFHPMTNAATLGLKPDDLMRFLKETGHEPILHSFV
;
A
#
# COMPACT_ATOMS: atom_id res chain seq x y z
N MET A 1 -17.69 1.40 -1.29
CA MET A 1 -17.22 1.04 0.07
C MET A 1 -17.85 -0.27 0.49
N MET A 2 -17.10 -1.19 1.10
CA MET A 2 -17.63 -2.52 1.46
C MET A 2 -18.69 -2.40 2.57
N PRO A 3 -19.83 -3.11 2.51
CA PRO A 3 -20.95 -2.91 3.44
C PRO A 3 -20.58 -2.99 4.93
N HIS A 4 -19.66 -3.88 5.29
CA HIS A 4 -19.30 -4.17 6.68
C HIS A 4 -18.36 -3.13 7.34
N VAL A 5 -17.83 -2.16 6.59
CA VAL A 5 -16.96 -1.09 7.13
C VAL A 5 -17.53 0.32 6.92
N GLN A 6 -18.77 0.44 6.45
CA GLN A 6 -19.38 1.75 6.17
C GLN A 6 -19.58 2.62 7.43
N HIS A 7 -19.62 1.99 8.60
CA HIS A 7 -19.77 2.67 9.89
C HIS A 7 -18.46 3.28 10.42
N LEU A 8 -17.32 2.98 9.79
CA LEU A 8 -16.02 3.47 10.23
C LEU A 8 -15.83 4.94 9.81
N ASN A 9 -15.45 5.79 10.77
CA ASN A 9 -15.09 7.18 10.50
C ASN A 9 -13.58 7.27 10.19
N GLY A 10 -13.25 7.65 8.96
CA GLY A 10 -11.87 7.72 8.46
C GLY A 10 -11.71 7.08 7.08
N ALA A 11 -10.47 6.87 6.65
CA ALA A 11 -10.16 6.37 5.32
C ALA A 11 -9.90 4.86 5.30
N VAL A 12 -10.74 4.11 4.58
CA VAL A 12 -10.49 2.70 4.26
C VAL A 12 -9.54 2.61 3.07
N THR A 13 -8.52 1.76 3.18
CA THR A 13 -7.48 1.64 2.15
C THR A 13 -7.65 0.42 1.27
N LYS A 14 -7.03 0.46 0.09
CA LYS A 14 -6.70 -0.73 -0.70
C LYS A 14 -5.21 -0.72 -1.00
N ASN A 15 -4.65 -1.91 -1.18
CA ASN A 15 -3.22 -2.11 -1.31
C ASN A 15 -2.93 -2.89 -2.60
N LEU A 16 -2.03 -2.36 -3.42
CA LEU A 16 -1.62 -2.98 -4.67
C LEU A 16 -0.15 -3.37 -4.55
N PHE A 17 0.14 -4.67 -4.64
CA PHE A 17 1.52 -5.16 -4.69
C PHE A 17 1.93 -5.34 -6.16
N LEU A 18 2.88 -4.52 -6.60
CA LEU A 18 3.24 -4.33 -8.00
C LEU A 18 4.72 -4.68 -8.22
N LYS A 19 5.05 -5.07 -9.44
CA LYS A 19 6.42 -5.35 -9.89
C LYS A 19 6.72 -4.75 -11.24
N ASP A 20 7.99 -4.43 -11.45
CA ASP A 20 8.52 -4.01 -12.74
C ASP A 20 8.68 -5.24 -13.62
N LYS A 21 8.19 -5.17 -14.85
CA LYS A 21 8.46 -6.17 -15.87
C LYS A 21 9.95 -6.29 -16.19
N LYS A 22 10.73 -5.19 -16.12
CA LYS A 22 12.13 -5.14 -16.54
C LYS A 22 13.11 -5.31 -15.39
N LYS A 23 13.09 -4.40 -14.41
CA LYS A 23 14.10 -4.34 -13.33
C LYS A 23 13.75 -5.20 -12.11
N LYS A 24 12.61 -5.90 -12.13
CA LYS A 24 12.08 -6.70 -11.02
C LYS A 24 11.92 -5.95 -9.69
N SER A 25 11.97 -4.61 -9.70
CA SER A 25 11.67 -3.81 -8.51
C SER A 25 10.24 -4.08 -8.04
N LEU A 26 10.04 -4.09 -6.73
CA LEU A 26 8.76 -4.35 -6.08
C LEU A 26 8.24 -3.06 -5.44
N TRP A 27 6.93 -2.85 -5.55
CA TRP A 27 6.24 -1.74 -4.93
C TRP A 27 5.01 -2.20 -4.17
N LEU A 28 4.79 -1.63 -3.00
CA LEU A 28 3.51 -1.68 -2.33
C LEU A 28 2.88 -0.29 -2.41
N VAL A 29 1.66 -0.21 -2.93
CA VAL A 29 0.93 1.04 -3.10
C VAL A 29 -0.31 1.01 -2.23
N SER A 30 -0.41 1.92 -1.27
CA SER A 30 -1.59 2.09 -0.41
C SER A 30 -2.32 3.36 -0.78
N VAL A 31 -3.59 3.22 -1.15
CA VAL A 31 -4.46 4.34 -1.55
C VAL A 31 -5.82 4.24 -0.88
N ARG A 32 -6.58 5.33 -0.83
CA ARG A 32 -7.97 5.27 -0.38
C ARG A 32 -8.77 4.32 -1.29
N HIS A 33 -9.69 3.54 -0.71
CA HIS A 33 -10.33 2.41 -1.39
C HIS A 33 -11.08 2.81 -2.68
N ASP A 34 -11.70 3.99 -2.68
CA ASP A 34 -12.46 4.59 -3.79
C ASP A 34 -11.57 5.26 -4.86
N ARG A 35 -10.28 5.48 -4.62
CA ARG A 35 -9.38 6.11 -5.60
C ARG A 35 -9.14 5.21 -6.80
N GLN A 36 -9.20 5.76 -8.01
CA GLN A 36 -8.73 5.05 -9.19
C GLN A 36 -7.21 5.16 -9.29
N VAL A 37 -6.55 4.05 -9.66
CA VAL A 37 -5.10 4.01 -9.84
C VAL A 37 -4.79 3.69 -11.29
N ASN A 38 -4.30 4.68 -12.04
CA ASN A 38 -3.81 4.48 -13.39
C ASN A 38 -2.37 3.96 -13.35
N LEU A 39 -2.18 2.67 -13.65
CA LEU A 39 -0.87 2.03 -13.61
C LEU A 39 0.11 2.58 -14.65
N ASN A 40 -0.36 3.10 -15.78
CA ASN A 40 0.52 3.69 -16.79
C ASN A 40 1.11 5.01 -16.31
N ASP A 41 0.28 5.85 -15.68
CA ASP A 41 0.76 7.13 -15.15
C ASP A 41 1.64 6.93 -13.92
N LEU A 42 1.27 5.98 -13.05
CA LEU A 42 2.13 5.57 -11.96
C LEU A 42 3.48 5.03 -12.47
N ALA A 43 3.49 4.20 -13.51
CA ALA A 43 4.74 3.68 -14.10
C ALA A 43 5.64 4.80 -14.66
N LYS A 44 5.06 5.84 -15.27
CA LYS A 44 5.82 7.03 -15.71
C LYS A 44 6.40 7.77 -14.50
N LYS A 45 5.59 8.02 -13.47
CA LYS A 45 6.02 8.70 -12.24
C LYS A 45 7.16 7.97 -11.53
N LEU A 46 7.14 6.65 -11.54
CA LEU A 46 8.17 5.80 -10.92
C LEU A 46 9.41 5.59 -11.80
N GLY A 47 9.46 6.13 -13.02
CA GLY A 47 10.58 5.95 -13.95
C GLY A 47 10.71 4.52 -14.50
N VAL A 48 9.61 3.76 -14.50
CA VAL A 48 9.53 2.35 -14.94
C VAL A 48 9.13 2.26 -16.42
N GLY A 49 8.51 3.32 -16.95
CA GLY A 49 8.00 3.41 -18.31
C GLY A 49 6.60 2.80 -18.44
N SER A 50 5.75 3.42 -19.26
CA SER A 50 4.36 3.02 -19.46
C SER A 50 4.24 1.54 -19.84
N GLY A 51 3.25 0.83 -19.28
CA GLY A 51 3.00 -0.60 -19.55
C GLY A 51 3.95 -1.60 -18.86
N ASN A 52 4.96 -1.14 -18.12
CA ASN A 52 5.92 -2.04 -17.44
C ASN A 52 5.55 -2.34 -15.98
N LEU A 53 4.58 -1.64 -15.39
CA LEU A 53 4.10 -1.89 -14.04
C LEU A 53 2.92 -2.88 -14.06
N ARG A 54 3.01 -3.97 -13.29
CA ARG A 54 1.99 -5.01 -13.20
C ARG A 54 1.86 -5.55 -11.79
N PHE A 55 0.80 -6.29 -11.49
CA PHE A 55 0.71 -7.00 -10.21
C PHE A 55 1.84 -8.01 -10.06
N ALA A 56 2.41 -8.06 -8.85
CA ALA A 56 3.32 -9.11 -8.44
C ALA A 56 2.57 -10.42 -8.24
N ASP A 57 3.28 -11.54 -8.35
CA ASP A 57 2.70 -12.86 -8.09
C ASP A 57 2.66 -13.15 -6.59
N GLU A 58 1.91 -14.19 -6.22
CA GLU A 58 1.76 -14.61 -4.83
C GLU A 58 3.08 -15.07 -4.21
N ALA A 59 3.96 -15.70 -4.98
CA ALA A 59 5.27 -16.14 -4.49
C ALA A 59 6.10 -14.96 -3.97
N ALA A 60 6.19 -13.86 -4.73
CA ALA A 60 6.86 -12.65 -4.27
C ALA A 60 6.19 -12.03 -3.04
N MET A 61 4.85 -12.11 -2.93
CA MET A 61 4.10 -11.59 -1.79
C MET A 61 4.38 -12.39 -0.52
N LEU A 62 4.40 -13.72 -0.61
CA LEU A 62 4.76 -14.60 0.50
C LEU A 62 6.22 -14.42 0.92
N GLU A 63 7.13 -14.28 -0.05
CA GLU A 63 8.56 -14.06 0.20
C GLU A 63 8.80 -12.76 0.97
N LYS A 64 8.25 -11.64 0.48
CA LYS A 64 8.56 -10.30 1.00
C LYS A 64 7.63 -9.85 2.11
N LEU A 65 6.33 -10.08 1.97
CA LEU A 65 5.30 -9.55 2.85
C LEU A 65 4.69 -10.61 3.79
N ARG A 66 5.01 -11.89 3.59
CA ARG A 66 4.48 -13.02 4.39
C ARG A 66 2.95 -13.11 4.43
N VAL A 67 2.30 -12.58 3.39
CA VAL A 67 0.84 -12.62 3.21
C VAL A 67 0.51 -13.15 1.81
N GLY A 68 -0.64 -13.80 1.68
CA GLY A 68 -1.16 -14.31 0.41
C GLY A 68 -2.02 -13.28 -0.33
N GLN A 69 -2.52 -13.67 -1.51
CA GLN A 69 -3.40 -12.79 -2.30
C GLN A 69 -4.63 -12.33 -1.50
N GLY A 70 -5.03 -11.07 -1.72
CA GLY A 70 -6.14 -10.45 -0.99
C GLY A 70 -5.80 -9.94 0.42
N CYS A 71 -4.61 -10.24 0.95
CA CYS A 71 -4.17 -9.79 2.28
C CYS A 71 -3.06 -8.72 2.24
N ALA A 72 -2.77 -8.15 1.06
CA ALA A 72 -1.81 -7.06 0.93
C ALA A 72 -2.18 -5.87 1.84
N THR A 73 -1.20 -5.36 2.57
CA THR A 73 -1.38 -4.31 3.58
C THR A 73 -0.07 -3.61 3.86
N ALA A 74 -0.10 -2.30 4.12
CA ALA A 74 1.09 -1.55 4.56
C ALA A 74 1.73 -2.17 5.80
N LEU A 75 0.91 -2.77 6.68
CA LEU A 75 1.39 -3.41 7.90
C LEU A 75 2.26 -4.63 7.64
N ALA A 76 2.28 -5.20 6.44
CA ALA A 76 3.13 -6.33 6.10
C ALA A 76 4.58 -5.92 5.82
N LEU A 77 4.88 -4.62 5.69
CA LEU A 77 6.24 -4.12 5.44
C LEU A 77 7.22 -4.44 6.57
N PHE A 78 6.76 -4.67 7.81
CA PHE A 78 7.66 -5.15 8.87
C PHE A 78 8.28 -6.53 8.56
N CYS A 79 7.69 -7.31 7.65
CA CYS A 79 8.23 -8.59 7.19
C CYS A 79 9.32 -8.43 6.13
N ASP A 80 9.38 -7.29 5.43
CA ASP A 80 10.36 -7.01 4.39
C ASP A 80 11.70 -6.59 5.00
N LYS A 81 12.45 -7.58 5.52
CA LYS A 81 13.68 -7.33 6.29
C LYS A 81 14.82 -6.75 5.47
N ASP A 82 14.85 -7.02 4.17
CA ASP A 82 15.87 -6.47 3.25
C ASP A 82 15.46 -5.14 2.63
N ARG A 83 14.26 -4.63 2.96
CA ARG A 83 13.71 -3.34 2.50
C ARG A 83 13.70 -3.23 0.97
N SER A 84 13.45 -4.34 0.30
CA SER A 84 13.43 -4.42 -1.17
C SER A 84 12.11 -3.94 -1.78
N VAL A 85 11.04 -3.82 -0.98
CA VAL A 85 9.74 -3.31 -1.38
C VAL A 85 9.67 -1.80 -1.16
N ARG A 86 9.56 -1.05 -2.25
CA ARG A 86 9.38 0.40 -2.19
C ARG A 86 7.93 0.74 -1.87
N PHE A 87 7.70 1.61 -0.89
CA PHE A 87 6.35 1.96 -0.47
C PHE A 87 5.87 3.27 -1.08
N ILE A 88 4.65 3.28 -1.61
CA ILE A 88 3.96 4.45 -2.15
C ILE A 88 2.68 4.62 -1.35
N LEU A 89 2.48 5.81 -0.80
CA LEU A 89 1.31 6.14 -0.01
C LEU A 89 0.57 7.30 -0.67
N ASP A 90 -0.75 7.15 -0.81
CA ASP A 90 -1.63 8.25 -1.18
C ASP A 90 -1.49 9.37 -0.16
N SER A 91 -1.10 10.56 -0.61
CA SER A 91 -0.91 11.71 0.28
C SER A 91 -2.19 12.08 1.03
N ASP A 92 -3.38 11.76 0.48
CA ASP A 92 -4.66 11.92 1.19
C ASP A 92 -4.70 11.13 2.51
N LEU A 93 -4.06 9.96 2.59
CA LEU A 93 -4.05 9.13 3.79
C LEU A 93 -3.14 9.68 4.89
N ALA A 94 -2.11 10.43 4.53
CA ALA A 94 -1.20 11.07 5.47
C ALA A 94 -1.71 12.45 5.89
N ASP A 95 -2.07 13.27 4.90
CA ASP A 95 -2.27 14.72 5.05
C ASP A 95 -3.73 15.16 4.84
N GLY A 96 -4.65 14.24 4.53
CA GLY A 96 -6.06 14.53 4.23
C GLY A 96 -6.94 14.81 5.44
N GLY A 97 -6.38 14.90 6.65
CA GLY A 97 -7.11 15.22 7.88
C GLY A 97 -7.96 14.07 8.45
N HIS A 98 -7.68 12.82 8.07
CA HIS A 98 -8.40 11.65 8.59
C HIS A 98 -8.04 11.38 10.05
N GLU A 99 -9.06 11.19 10.91
CA GLU A 99 -8.82 10.76 12.30
C GLU A 99 -8.18 9.36 12.35
N ARG A 100 -8.60 8.48 11.43
CA ARG A 100 -8.09 7.12 11.28
C ARG A 100 -7.92 6.72 9.83
N VAL A 101 -6.90 5.92 9.58
CA VAL A 101 -6.69 5.16 8.35
C VAL A 101 -6.78 3.67 8.67
N TYR A 102 -7.46 2.93 7.80
CA TYR A 102 -7.83 1.55 8.05
C TYR A 102 -7.12 0.59 7.09
N PHE A 103 -6.44 -0.39 7.67
CA PHE A 103 -5.69 -1.42 6.97
C PHE A 103 -6.08 -2.81 7.46
N HIS A 104 -5.88 -3.82 6.62
CA HIS A 104 -5.98 -5.22 7.05
C HIS A 104 -4.78 -5.58 7.94
N PRO A 105 -4.98 -6.14 9.15
CA PRO A 105 -3.89 -6.55 10.04
C PRO A 105 -3.34 -7.91 9.61
N MET A 106 -2.73 -7.97 8.43
CA MET A 106 -2.21 -9.18 7.76
C MET A 106 -3.24 -10.28 7.44
N THR A 107 -4.51 -10.04 7.73
CA THR A 107 -5.65 -10.87 7.35
C THR A 107 -6.77 -9.99 6.82
N ASN A 108 -7.45 -10.42 5.76
CA ASN A 108 -8.60 -9.72 5.20
C ASN A 108 -9.90 -9.94 6.00
N ALA A 109 -9.87 -10.79 7.03
CA ALA A 109 -11.01 -11.03 7.94
C ALA A 109 -11.17 -9.95 9.02
N ALA A 110 -10.24 -8.99 9.11
CA ALA A 110 -10.27 -7.91 10.09
C ALA A 110 -9.81 -6.58 9.48
N THR A 111 -10.08 -5.49 10.20
CA THR A 111 -9.66 -4.14 9.84
C THR A 111 -9.14 -3.44 11.09
N LEU A 112 -7.94 -2.87 11.01
CA LEU A 112 -7.27 -2.14 12.07
C LEU A 112 -7.22 -0.65 11.71
N GLY A 113 -7.68 0.21 12.62
CA GLY A 113 -7.60 1.65 12.48
C GLY A 113 -6.40 2.23 13.21
N LEU A 114 -5.58 3.02 12.51
CA LEU A 114 -4.41 3.70 13.04
C LEU A 114 -4.57 5.21 12.84
N LYS A 115 -3.96 6.04 13.70
CA LYS A 115 -3.77 7.45 13.35
C LYS A 115 -2.77 7.54 12.19
N PRO A 116 -2.91 8.52 11.27
CA PRO A 116 -1.91 8.75 10.22
C PRO A 116 -0.48 8.85 10.79
N ASP A 117 -0.29 9.58 11.89
CA ASP A 117 1.02 9.72 12.56
C ASP A 117 1.60 8.38 13.04
N ASP A 118 0.75 7.48 13.55
CA ASP A 118 1.18 6.15 14.00
C ASP A 118 1.57 5.27 12.80
N LEU A 119 0.85 5.38 11.68
CA LEU A 119 1.25 4.74 10.42
C LEU A 119 2.62 5.25 9.96
N MET A 120 2.82 6.57 9.94
CA MET A 120 4.10 7.17 9.52
C MET A 120 5.25 6.75 10.45
N ARG A 121 5.01 6.67 11.76
CA ARG A 121 5.98 6.14 12.72
C ARG A 121 6.31 4.68 12.45
N PHE A 122 5.30 3.82 12.26
CA PHE A 122 5.49 2.42 11.92
C PHE A 122 6.32 2.24 10.63
N LEU A 123 6.02 3.01 9.59
CA LEU A 123 6.75 2.97 8.33
C LEU A 123 8.22 3.37 8.52
N LYS A 124 8.47 4.42 9.30
CA LYS A 124 9.83 4.85 9.64
C LYS A 124 10.59 3.78 10.43
N GLU A 125 9.99 3.19 11.46
CA GLU A 125 10.62 2.16 12.31
C GLU A 125 10.91 0.87 11.55
N THR A 126 10.06 0.51 10.58
CA THR A 126 10.31 -0.64 9.70
C THR A 126 11.30 -0.34 8.56
N GLY A 127 11.69 0.94 8.38
CA GLY A 127 12.63 1.36 7.34
C GLY A 127 12.00 1.56 5.95
N HIS A 128 10.68 1.78 5.89
CA HIS A 128 9.90 1.93 4.67
C HIS A 128 9.28 3.33 4.58
N GLU A 129 10.11 4.37 4.60
CA GLU A 129 9.64 5.74 4.43
C GLU A 129 8.86 5.89 3.10
N PRO A 130 7.61 6.38 3.13
CA PRO A 130 6.76 6.35 1.95
C PRO A 130 7.19 7.40 0.92
N ILE A 131 7.05 7.04 -0.36
CA ILE A 131 6.93 8.02 -1.43
C ILE A 131 5.49 8.51 -1.43
N LEU A 132 5.25 9.73 -0.96
CA LEU A 132 3.94 10.35 -1.02
C LEU A 132 3.56 10.68 -2.47
N HIS A 133 2.36 10.29 -2.86
CA HIS A 133 1.82 10.58 -4.19
C HIS A 133 0.35 10.96 -4.10
N SER A 134 -0.03 12.08 -4.71
CA SER A 134 -1.43 12.46 -4.86
C SER A 134 -2.05 11.69 -6.01
N PHE A 135 -3.05 10.87 -5.70
CA PHE A 135 -3.90 10.21 -6.69
C PHE A 135 -5.17 11.06 -6.84
N VAL A 136 -5.29 11.77 -7.97
CA VAL A 136 -6.45 12.63 -8.25
C VAL A 136 -7.62 11.77 -8.71
#